data_AF-A0A0G4HT58-F1
#
_entry.id   AF-A0A0G4HT58-F1
#
_cell.length_a   1.000
_cell.length_b   1.000
_cell.length_c   1.000
_cell.angle_alpha   90.00
_cell.angle_beta   90.00
_cell.angle_gamma   90.00
#
_symmetry.space_group_name_H-M   'P 1'
#
loop_
_entity.id
_entity.type
_entity.pdbx_description
1 polymer ?
#
loop_
_entity_poly.entity_id
_entity_poly.type
_entity_poly.pdbx_seq_one_letter_code
_entity_poly.pdbx_strand_id
1 'polypeptide(L)'
;MAARVSQEEACGRIVEGTRLLGEHVGTDAHREKWVQEKVKEWAGSVERVATAAKFAPHEAYAACSKSLQYEWKFVARVVPGAEGQMGQLEGMIRDRLIPALMKGRRSEGPPTQHDVWLRDVAALPVRLLGLGIPKPTETADKDYKTSAAASEAITEAILRREDIDADEHVKRGQKARVAHKEAVKEAVEKEWERLGSQSGQAASDDQCEEVRQSKEKRQSGWLTATPLKEHGMNLSPDEFRDAMTIRYQGRVGGEKSRCEGCGGR
;
A
#
# COMPACT_ATOMS: atom_id res chain seq x y z
N MET A 1 56.23 -14.48 31.87
CA MET A 1 56.42 -13.01 31.84
C MET A 1 55.09 -12.42 31.41
N ALA A 2 54.44 -11.73 32.35
CA ALA A 2 53.04 -11.35 32.28
C ALA A 2 52.77 -10.22 31.27
N ALA A 3 51.51 -10.20 30.83
CA ALA A 3 50.86 -9.32 29.87
C ALA A 3 51.11 -7.82 30.09
N ARG A 4 51.10 -7.07 28.98
CA ARG A 4 50.62 -5.67 28.89
C ARG A 4 50.26 -5.37 27.43
N VAL A 5 48.99 -5.54 27.11
CA VAL A 5 48.34 -4.71 26.08
C VAL A 5 47.24 -3.99 26.83
N SER A 6 47.48 -2.70 27.09
CA SER A 6 46.50 -1.79 27.67
C SER A 6 45.32 -1.70 26.71
N GLN A 7 44.20 -2.31 27.07
CA GLN A 7 42.91 -1.97 26.51
C GLN A 7 42.42 -0.73 27.26
N GLU A 8 42.49 0.43 26.59
CA GLU A 8 41.73 1.59 26.97
C GLU A 8 40.24 1.22 27.00
N GLU A 9 39.62 1.41 28.15
CA GLU A 9 38.20 1.16 28.39
C GLU A 9 37.35 2.12 27.56
N ALA A 10 36.95 1.70 26.36
CA ALA A 10 35.80 2.27 25.70
C ALA A 10 34.57 1.90 26.54
N CYS A 11 34.02 2.87 27.29
CA CYS A 11 32.77 2.73 28.01
C CYS A 11 31.63 2.45 27.00
N GLY A 12 31.42 1.17 26.69
CA GLY A 12 30.35 0.73 25.81
C GLY A 12 29.01 0.97 26.50
N ARG A 13 28.19 1.87 25.94
CA ARG A 13 26.81 2.03 26.39
C ARG A 13 26.05 0.76 26.02
N ILE A 14 25.71 -0.07 27.01
CA ILE A 14 24.82 -1.21 26.80
C ILE A 14 23.46 -0.65 26.41
N VAL A 15 23.08 -0.86 25.15
CA VAL A 15 21.79 -0.45 24.59
C VAL A 15 21.03 -1.70 24.18
N GLU A 16 19.76 -1.79 24.56
CA GLU A 16 18.89 -2.95 24.25
C GLU A 16 18.51 -3.03 22.76
N GLY A 17 18.88 -2.00 21.98
CA GLY A 17 18.85 -2.01 20.52
C GLY A 17 19.28 -0.67 19.92
N THR A 18 19.62 -0.68 18.64
CA THR A 18 20.06 0.46 17.85
C THR A 18 19.55 0.33 16.42
N ARG A 19 19.24 1.47 15.79
CA ARG A 19 18.89 1.50 14.37
C ARG A 19 20.13 1.26 13.52
N LEU A 20 20.08 0.30 12.59
CA LEU A 20 21.15 0.02 11.64
C LEU A 20 20.59 -0.04 10.23
N LEU A 21 21.09 0.81 9.32
CA LEU A 21 20.76 0.81 7.88
C LEU A 21 19.26 0.83 7.52
N GLY A 22 18.41 1.35 8.40
CA GLY A 22 16.95 1.42 8.20
C GLY A 22 16.17 0.30 8.88
N GLU A 23 16.86 -0.71 9.42
CA GLU A 23 16.36 -1.75 10.31
C GLU A 23 16.66 -1.44 11.78
N HIS A 24 16.19 -2.32 12.67
CA HIS A 24 16.45 -2.27 14.10
C HIS A 24 17.20 -3.52 14.55
N VAL A 25 18.38 -3.34 15.17
CA VAL A 25 19.19 -4.41 15.75
C VAL A 25 19.08 -4.32 17.27
N GLY A 26 18.47 -5.33 17.89
CA GLY A 26 18.17 -5.31 19.32
C GLY A 26 17.29 -6.48 19.73
N THR A 27 16.72 -6.43 20.94
CA THR A 27 15.74 -7.42 21.38
C THR A 27 14.46 -7.36 20.55
N ASP A 28 13.72 -8.47 20.50
CA ASP A 28 12.42 -8.53 19.80
C ASP A 28 11.46 -7.45 20.31
N ALA A 29 11.39 -7.25 21.62
CA ALA A 29 10.56 -6.22 22.25
C ALA A 29 10.92 -4.80 21.79
N HIS A 30 12.21 -4.49 21.61
CA HIS A 30 12.64 -3.18 21.16
C HIS A 30 12.35 -2.96 19.66
N ARG A 31 12.53 -4.00 18.83
CA ARG A 31 12.14 -3.99 17.41
C ARG A 31 10.63 -3.76 17.26
N GLU A 32 9.82 -4.49 18.01
CA GLU A 32 8.36 -4.32 18.02
C GLU A 32 7.97 -2.91 18.42
N LYS A 33 8.55 -2.37 19.50
CA LYS A 33 8.29 -0.99 19.92
C LYS A 33 8.64 0.02 18.82
N TRP A 34 9.78 -0.15 18.17
CA TRP A 34 10.21 0.74 17.08
C TRP A 34 9.26 0.68 15.87
N VAL A 35 8.84 -0.52 15.45
CA VAL A 35 7.86 -0.67 14.36
C VAL A 35 6.52 -0.04 14.75
N GLN A 36 6.08 -0.19 16.01
CA GLN A 36 4.86 0.44 16.50
C GLN A 36 4.92 1.97 16.41
N GLU A 37 6.05 2.57 16.79
CA GLU A 37 6.28 4.01 16.65
C GLU A 37 6.22 4.46 15.19
N LYS A 38 6.82 3.69 14.28
CA LYS A 38 6.77 3.93 12.83
C LYS A 38 5.36 3.83 12.26
N VAL A 39 4.61 2.80 12.62
CA VAL A 39 3.21 2.64 12.23
C VAL A 39 2.37 3.82 12.70
N LYS A 40 2.59 4.29 13.94
CA LYS A 40 1.90 5.46 14.48
C LYS A 40 2.23 6.74 13.70
N GLU A 41 3.50 6.92 13.33
CA GLU A 41 3.96 8.05 12.50
C GLU A 41 3.28 8.03 11.11
N TRP A 42 3.30 6.88 10.42
CA TRP A 42 2.65 6.74 9.12
C TRP A 42 1.14 6.89 9.19
N ALA A 43 0.49 6.34 10.22
CA ALA A 43 -0.94 6.54 10.42
C ALA A 43 -1.27 8.04 10.59
N GLY A 44 -0.45 8.79 11.35
CA GLY A 44 -0.58 10.24 11.44
C GLY A 44 -0.35 10.96 10.11
N SER A 45 0.61 10.49 9.30
CA SER A 45 0.83 11.03 7.94
C SER A 45 -0.35 10.76 7.01
N VAL A 46 -0.91 9.55 7.03
CA VAL A 46 -2.10 9.19 6.25
C VAL A 46 -3.31 10.03 6.68
N GLU A 47 -3.49 10.29 7.98
CA GLU A 47 -4.56 11.16 8.46
C GLU A 47 -4.42 12.61 7.95
N ARG A 48 -3.20 13.15 7.94
CA ARG A 48 -2.94 14.48 7.35
C ARG A 48 -3.22 14.50 5.85
N VAL A 49 -2.79 13.47 5.12
CA VAL A 49 -3.08 13.33 3.68
C VAL A 49 -4.58 13.20 3.43
N ALA A 50 -5.31 12.44 4.24
CA ALA A 50 -6.77 12.34 4.17
C ALA A 50 -7.46 13.68 4.46
N THR A 51 -6.89 14.50 5.34
CA THR A 51 -7.38 15.86 5.60
C THR A 51 -7.14 16.77 4.39
N ALA A 52 -5.95 16.71 3.78
CA ALA A 52 -5.62 17.45 2.57
C ALA A 52 -6.46 17.02 1.35
N ALA A 53 -6.85 15.74 1.27
CA ALA A 53 -7.71 15.21 0.21
C ALA A 53 -9.08 15.90 0.13
N LYS A 54 -9.53 16.57 1.21
CA LYS A 54 -10.72 17.43 1.19
C LYS A 54 -10.60 18.63 0.24
N PHE A 55 -9.38 19.09 -0.02
CA PHE A 55 -9.12 20.26 -0.86
C PHE A 55 -8.33 19.92 -2.13
N ALA A 56 -7.49 18.89 -2.08
CA ALA A 56 -6.58 18.50 -3.16
C ALA A 56 -6.53 16.95 -3.25
N PRO A 57 -7.63 16.28 -3.67
CA PRO A 57 -7.73 14.83 -3.64
C PRO A 57 -6.76 14.13 -4.60
N HIS A 58 -6.47 14.73 -5.75
CA HIS A 58 -5.54 14.14 -6.72
C HIS A 58 -4.10 14.14 -6.20
N GLU A 59 -3.66 15.26 -5.63
CA GLU A 59 -2.36 15.43 -4.98
C GLU A 59 -2.24 14.53 -3.75
N ALA A 60 -3.29 14.45 -2.93
CA ALA A 60 -3.31 13.56 -1.76
C ALA A 60 -3.20 12.09 -2.16
N TYR A 61 -3.93 11.66 -3.20
CA TYR A 61 -3.82 10.32 -3.75
C TYR A 61 -2.41 10.06 -4.29
N ALA A 62 -1.83 10.98 -5.05
CA ALA A 62 -0.47 10.86 -5.57
C ALA A 62 0.57 10.79 -4.43
N ALA A 63 0.44 11.62 -3.39
CA ALA A 63 1.33 11.59 -2.23
C ALA A 63 1.30 10.23 -1.51
N CYS A 64 0.12 9.65 -1.33
CA CYS A 64 0.01 8.34 -0.71
C CYS A 64 0.53 7.21 -1.62
N SER A 65 0.07 7.18 -2.87
CA SER A 65 0.36 6.09 -3.81
C SER A 65 1.76 6.14 -4.40
N LYS A 66 2.40 7.31 -4.50
CA LYS A 66 3.73 7.44 -5.12
C LYS A 66 4.85 7.69 -4.11
N SER A 67 4.53 8.05 -2.86
CA SER A 67 5.52 8.34 -1.82
C SER A 67 5.29 7.53 -0.55
N LEU A 68 4.28 7.87 0.25
CA LEU A 68 4.13 7.31 1.60
C LEU A 68 4.10 5.78 1.61
N GLN A 69 3.44 5.16 0.62
CA GLN A 69 3.36 3.70 0.60
C GLN A 69 4.70 2.97 0.49
N TYR A 70 5.74 3.63 -0.02
CA TYR A 70 7.06 3.05 -0.12
C TYR A 70 7.83 3.06 1.20
N GLU A 71 7.45 3.93 2.14
CA GLU A 71 8.10 3.98 3.46
C GLU A 71 7.80 2.73 4.29
N TRP A 72 6.52 2.38 4.44
CA TRP A 72 6.15 1.16 5.18
C TRP A 72 6.47 -0.11 4.41
N LYS A 73 6.41 -0.09 3.06
CA LYS A 73 6.90 -1.22 2.26
C LYS A 73 8.38 -1.48 2.44
N PHE A 74 9.19 -0.42 2.60
CA PHE A 74 10.60 -0.59 2.91
C PHE A 74 10.73 -1.35 4.23
N VAL A 75 10.13 -0.85 5.32
CA VAL A 75 10.21 -1.50 6.65
C VAL A 75 9.67 -2.92 6.62
N ALA A 76 8.57 -3.18 5.91
CA ALA A 76 8.00 -4.51 5.77
C ALA A 76 8.95 -5.51 5.07
N ARG A 77 9.85 -5.06 4.19
CA ARG A 77 10.84 -5.94 3.56
C ARG A 77 12.03 -6.28 4.45
N VAL A 78 12.27 -5.45 5.46
CA VAL A 78 13.51 -5.46 6.23
C VAL A 78 13.28 -5.90 7.69
N VAL A 79 12.03 -5.90 8.15
CA VAL A 79 11.66 -6.35 9.51
C VAL A 79 10.72 -7.55 9.47
N PRO A 80 11.11 -8.70 10.06
CA PRO A 80 10.21 -9.84 10.21
C PRO A 80 9.06 -9.53 11.17
N GLY A 81 7.87 -10.06 10.88
CA GLY A 81 6.70 -9.95 11.76
C GLY A 81 6.03 -8.58 11.79
N ALA A 82 6.41 -7.67 10.89
CA ALA A 82 5.85 -6.32 10.85
C ALA A 82 4.33 -6.30 10.60
N GLU A 83 3.78 -7.32 9.94
CA GLU A 83 2.35 -7.44 9.59
C GLU A 83 1.43 -7.34 10.82
N GLY A 84 1.85 -7.89 11.96
CA GLY A 84 1.06 -7.89 13.19
C GLY A 84 0.80 -6.49 13.75
N GLN A 85 1.63 -5.53 13.38
CA GLN A 85 1.56 -4.15 13.88
C GLN A 85 0.95 -3.18 12.85
N MET A 86 0.77 -3.60 11.59
CA MET A 86 0.25 -2.76 10.51
C MET A 86 -1.24 -2.42 10.63
N GLY A 87 -1.97 -3.02 11.57
CA GLY A 87 -3.43 -2.87 11.69
C GLY A 87 -3.90 -1.42 11.87
N GLN A 88 -3.16 -0.60 12.63
CA GLN A 88 -3.51 0.82 12.82
C GLN A 88 -3.38 1.61 11.51
N LEU A 89 -2.31 1.38 10.75
CA LEU A 89 -2.08 2.02 9.46
C LEU A 89 -3.15 1.60 8.45
N GLU A 90 -3.44 0.29 8.36
CA GLU A 90 -4.47 -0.24 7.47
C GLU A 90 -5.85 0.33 7.81
N GLY A 91 -6.20 0.41 9.09
CA GLY A 91 -7.44 1.06 9.54
C GLY A 91 -7.49 2.53 9.12
N MET A 92 -6.39 3.28 9.21
CA MET A 92 -6.33 4.67 8.77
C MET A 92 -6.54 4.83 7.25
N ILE A 93 -5.95 3.93 6.46
CA ILE A 93 -6.14 3.90 5.00
C ILE A 93 -7.61 3.62 4.66
N ARG A 94 -8.19 2.59 5.27
CA ARG A 94 -9.58 2.16 5.06
C ARG A 94 -10.59 3.21 5.52
N ASP A 95 -10.45 3.73 6.74
CA ASP A 95 -11.50 4.50 7.42
C ASP A 95 -11.36 6.02 7.22
N ARG A 96 -10.20 6.50 6.77
CA ARG A 96 -9.95 7.94 6.57
C ARG A 96 -9.55 8.27 5.15
N LEU A 97 -8.50 7.64 4.62
CA LEU A 97 -7.94 8.04 3.33
C LEU A 97 -8.87 7.73 2.16
N ILE A 98 -9.27 6.47 1.99
CA ILE A 98 -10.10 6.05 0.85
C ILE A 98 -11.42 6.83 0.83
N PRO A 99 -12.17 6.97 1.94
CA PRO A 99 -13.38 7.79 1.97
C PRO A 99 -13.13 9.26 1.63
N ALA A 100 -12.01 9.86 2.06
CA ALA A 100 -11.71 11.26 1.78
C ALA A 100 -11.41 11.54 0.28
N LEU A 101 -11.07 10.50 -0.48
CA LEU A 101 -10.87 10.58 -1.93
C LEU A 101 -12.18 10.52 -2.74
N MET A 102 -13.31 10.18 -2.12
CA MET A 102 -14.61 9.97 -2.81
C MET A 102 -15.63 11.07 -2.46
N LYS A 103 -16.69 11.22 -3.26
CA LYS A 103 -17.88 11.97 -2.83
C LYS A 103 -18.65 11.11 -1.82
N GLY A 104 -18.56 11.44 -0.54
CA GLY A 104 -19.29 10.73 0.51
C GLY A 104 -18.92 11.21 1.90
N ARG A 105 -19.90 11.26 2.81
CA ARG A 105 -19.61 11.43 4.25
C ARG A 105 -19.06 10.13 4.79
N ARG A 106 -18.12 10.27 5.72
CA ARG A 106 -17.61 9.18 6.56
C ARG A 106 -18.80 8.40 7.14
N SER A 107 -18.81 7.07 6.99
CA SER A 107 -19.71 6.24 7.78
C SER A 107 -19.29 6.39 9.25
N GLU A 108 -20.14 6.97 10.09
CA GLU A 108 -19.88 7.13 11.54
C GLU A 108 -20.11 5.82 12.33
N GLY A 109 -20.09 4.67 11.65
CA GLY A 109 -20.31 3.34 12.23
C GLY A 109 -19.27 2.31 11.77
N PRO A 110 -19.42 1.03 12.19
CA PRO A 110 -18.57 -0.06 11.72
C PRO A 110 -18.57 -0.17 10.18
N PRO A 111 -17.47 -0.63 9.56
CA PRO A 111 -17.42 -0.83 8.10
C PRO A 111 -18.56 -1.72 7.63
N THR A 112 -19.31 -1.24 6.63
CA THR A 112 -20.33 -2.04 5.94
C THR A 112 -19.67 -3.09 5.06
N GLN A 113 -20.45 -4.06 4.57
CA GLN A 113 -19.93 -5.05 3.62
C GLN A 113 -19.42 -4.38 2.33
N HIS A 114 -20.05 -3.27 1.92
CA HIS A 114 -19.62 -2.45 0.80
C HIS A 114 -18.28 -1.76 1.06
N ASP A 115 -18.06 -1.22 2.27
CA ASP A 115 -16.78 -0.59 2.63
C ASP A 115 -15.62 -1.59 2.57
N VAL A 116 -15.86 -2.83 3.00
CA VAL A 116 -14.89 -3.93 2.91
C VAL A 116 -14.60 -4.26 1.44
N TRP A 117 -15.63 -4.45 0.62
CA TRP A 117 -15.47 -4.68 -0.82
C TRP A 117 -14.70 -3.54 -1.51
N LEU A 118 -15.03 -2.29 -1.19
CA LEU A 118 -14.37 -1.12 -1.75
C LEU A 118 -12.89 -1.05 -1.36
N ARG A 119 -12.56 -1.43 -0.12
CA ARG A 119 -11.17 -1.51 0.34
C ARG A 119 -10.39 -2.59 -0.41
N ASP A 120 -11.01 -3.74 -0.64
CA ASP A 120 -10.43 -4.85 -1.40
C ASP A 120 -10.17 -4.43 -2.86
N VAL A 121 -11.15 -3.80 -3.51
CA VAL A 121 -10.98 -3.24 -4.85
C VAL A 121 -9.87 -2.19 -4.86
N ALA A 122 -9.82 -1.27 -3.88
CA ALA A 122 -8.77 -0.26 -3.80
C ALA A 122 -7.35 -0.84 -3.67
N ALA A 123 -7.22 -2.05 -3.11
CA ALA A 123 -5.94 -2.77 -3.03
C ALA A 123 -5.45 -3.30 -4.39
N LEU A 124 -6.36 -3.53 -5.34
CA LEU A 124 -6.01 -3.97 -6.68
C LEU A 124 -5.17 -2.91 -7.42
N PRO A 125 -4.38 -3.31 -8.43
CA PRO A 125 -3.72 -2.36 -9.31
C PRO A 125 -4.73 -1.47 -10.05
N VAL A 126 -4.29 -0.25 -10.40
CA VAL A 126 -5.10 0.75 -11.11
C VAL A 126 -5.74 0.21 -12.40
N ARG A 127 -5.04 -0.68 -13.11
CA ARG A 127 -5.55 -1.34 -14.33
C ARG A 127 -6.71 -2.33 -14.10
N LEU A 128 -6.98 -2.72 -12.86
CA LEU A 128 -8.04 -3.65 -12.45
C LEU A 128 -9.03 -2.95 -11.52
N LEU A 129 -9.45 -1.74 -11.91
CA LEU A 129 -10.34 -0.86 -11.14
C LEU A 129 -9.80 -0.36 -9.79
N GLY A 130 -8.68 -0.86 -9.26
CA GLY A 130 -8.19 -0.44 -7.95
C GLY A 130 -7.48 0.92 -7.89
N LEU A 131 -6.89 1.20 -6.73
CA LEU A 131 -6.11 2.41 -6.45
C LEU A 131 -4.60 2.14 -6.34
N GLY A 132 -4.18 0.88 -6.37
CA GLY A 132 -2.78 0.51 -6.19
C GLY A 132 -2.26 0.83 -4.79
N ILE A 133 -3.12 0.77 -3.77
CA ILE A 133 -2.77 0.95 -2.35
C ILE A 133 -2.98 -0.41 -1.65
N PRO A 134 -1.95 -1.28 -1.62
CA PRO A 134 -2.05 -2.61 -1.02
C PRO A 134 -2.34 -2.54 0.47
N LYS A 135 -2.84 -3.64 1.04
CA LYS A 135 -3.08 -3.76 2.47
C LYS A 135 -1.78 -4.16 3.19
N PRO A 136 -1.17 -3.27 4.01
CA PRO A 136 0.12 -3.56 4.62
C PRO A 136 0.09 -4.79 5.53
N THR A 137 -1.06 -5.10 6.15
CA THR A 137 -1.30 -6.31 6.95
C THR A 137 -1.25 -7.62 6.15
N GLU A 138 -1.51 -7.58 4.84
CA GLU A 138 -1.52 -8.77 3.97
C GLU A 138 -0.24 -8.90 3.13
N THR A 139 0.45 -7.78 2.86
CA THR A 139 1.65 -7.79 2.01
C THR A 139 2.95 -7.89 2.79
N ALA A 140 2.99 -7.46 4.06
CA ALA A 140 4.27 -7.30 4.76
C ALA A 140 5.07 -8.61 4.93
N ASP A 141 4.44 -9.70 5.33
CA ASP A 141 5.10 -11.01 5.45
C ASP A 141 5.68 -11.50 4.10
N LYS A 142 4.92 -11.33 3.02
CA LYS A 142 5.36 -11.71 1.66
C LYS A 142 6.53 -10.85 1.19
N ASP A 143 6.48 -9.55 1.48
CA ASP A 143 7.53 -8.60 1.16
C ASP A 143 8.83 -8.95 1.89
N TYR A 144 8.75 -9.28 3.19
CA TYR A 144 9.88 -9.76 3.98
C TYR A 144 10.47 -11.06 3.41
N LYS A 145 9.63 -12.09 3.20
CA LYS A 145 10.07 -13.39 2.67
C LYS A 145 10.77 -13.27 1.32
N THR A 146 10.24 -12.40 0.46
CA THR A 146 10.84 -12.14 -0.86
C THR A 146 12.20 -11.46 -0.73
N SER A 147 12.31 -10.47 0.16
CA SER A 147 13.57 -9.78 0.46
C SER A 147 14.62 -10.75 1.00
N ALA A 148 14.24 -11.55 2.00
CA ALA A 148 15.11 -12.55 2.61
C ALA A 148 15.62 -13.59 1.61
N ALA A 149 14.74 -14.09 0.73
CA ALA A 149 15.13 -15.02 -0.34
C ALA A 149 16.07 -14.37 -1.37
N ALA A 150 15.89 -13.08 -1.67
CA ALA A 150 16.76 -12.37 -2.60
C ALA A 150 18.16 -12.07 -2.01
N SER A 151 18.26 -11.86 -0.70
CA SER A 151 19.52 -11.59 0.00
C SER A 151 20.21 -12.84 0.57
N GLU A 152 19.63 -14.03 0.40
CA GLU A 152 20.09 -15.28 1.02
C GLU A 152 21.58 -15.56 0.76
N ALA A 153 22.05 -15.43 -0.48
CA ALA A 153 23.47 -15.66 -0.83
C ALA A 153 24.43 -14.74 -0.05
N ILE A 154 24.06 -13.46 0.16
CA ILE A 154 24.85 -12.52 0.96
C ILE A 154 24.84 -12.97 2.43
N THR A 155 23.67 -13.28 2.97
CA THR A 155 23.51 -13.73 4.36
C THR A 155 24.36 -14.98 4.64
N GLU A 156 24.31 -15.94 3.73
CA GLU A 156 25.07 -17.18 3.79
C GLU A 156 26.59 -16.94 3.77
N ALA A 157 27.10 -16.11 2.86
CA ALA A 157 28.51 -15.77 2.78
C ALA A 157 29.01 -15.07 4.06
N ILE A 158 28.22 -14.14 4.62
CA ILE A 158 28.53 -13.46 5.89
C ILE A 158 28.63 -14.47 7.04
N LEU A 159 27.68 -15.40 7.15
CA LEU A 159 27.65 -16.41 8.22
C LEU A 159 28.83 -17.38 8.12
N ARG A 160 29.21 -17.78 6.90
CA ARG A 160 30.35 -18.68 6.65
C ARG A 160 31.70 -17.95 6.68
N ARG A 161 31.69 -16.61 6.65
CA ARG A 161 32.88 -15.74 6.49
C ARG A 161 33.64 -16.03 5.20
N GLU A 162 32.90 -16.27 4.13
CA GLU A 162 33.41 -16.55 2.80
C GLU A 162 33.18 -15.35 1.88
N ASP A 163 33.93 -15.29 0.79
CA ASP A 163 33.68 -14.31 -0.27
C ASP A 163 32.34 -14.60 -0.95
N ILE A 164 31.64 -13.54 -1.33
CA ILE A 164 30.37 -13.65 -2.04
C ILE A 164 30.59 -14.01 -3.51
N ASP A 165 29.87 -15.04 -3.98
CA ASP A 165 29.63 -15.22 -5.41
C ASP A 165 28.56 -14.22 -5.88
N ALA A 166 29.03 -13.13 -6.50
CA ALA A 166 28.16 -12.07 -6.99
C ALA A 166 27.21 -12.54 -8.11
N ASP A 167 27.65 -13.46 -8.97
CA ASP A 167 26.85 -13.99 -10.07
C ASP A 167 25.73 -14.89 -9.53
N GLU A 168 26.05 -15.71 -8.54
CA GLU A 168 25.06 -16.51 -7.84
C GLU A 168 24.04 -15.62 -7.12
N HIS A 169 24.50 -14.61 -6.39
CA HIS A 169 23.61 -13.65 -5.73
C HIS A 169 22.63 -12.99 -6.72
N VAL A 170 23.13 -12.50 -7.86
CA VAL A 170 22.29 -11.88 -8.89
C VAL A 170 21.27 -12.88 -9.44
N LYS A 171 21.67 -14.14 -9.70
CA LYS A 171 20.76 -15.20 -10.18
C LYS A 171 19.67 -15.52 -9.16
N ARG A 172 20.02 -15.72 -7.88
CA ARG A 172 19.06 -15.98 -6.81
C ARG A 172 18.10 -14.80 -6.63
N GLY A 173 18.62 -13.57 -6.61
CA GLY A 173 17.82 -12.35 -6.54
C GLY A 173 16.84 -12.21 -7.72
N GLN A 174 17.28 -12.48 -8.95
CA GLN A 174 16.40 -12.49 -10.13
C GLN A 174 15.30 -13.55 -10.01
N LYS A 175 15.65 -14.78 -9.61
CA LYS A 175 14.68 -15.86 -9.40
C LYS A 175 13.62 -15.50 -8.35
N ALA A 176 14.04 -14.96 -7.20
CA ALA A 176 13.13 -14.50 -6.15
C ALA A 176 12.18 -13.40 -6.65
N ARG A 177 12.69 -12.44 -7.43
CA ARG A 177 11.88 -11.35 -8.01
C ARG A 177 10.88 -11.86 -9.04
N VAL A 178 11.26 -12.80 -9.90
CA VAL A 178 10.36 -13.41 -10.89
C VAL A 178 9.25 -14.19 -10.19
N ALA A 179 9.61 -15.07 -9.25
CA ALA A 179 8.64 -15.85 -8.47
C ALA A 179 7.66 -14.95 -7.70
N HIS A 180 8.15 -13.88 -7.05
CA HIS A 180 7.30 -12.91 -6.38
C HIS A 180 6.35 -12.21 -7.36
N LYS A 181 6.85 -11.77 -8.53
CA LYS A 181 6.02 -11.12 -9.55
C LYS A 181 4.90 -12.04 -10.05
N GLU A 182 5.19 -13.32 -10.25
CA GLU A 182 4.21 -14.32 -10.67
C GLU A 182 3.17 -14.58 -9.56
N ALA A 183 3.61 -14.79 -8.32
CA ALA A 183 2.72 -15.02 -7.19
C ALA A 183 1.81 -13.81 -6.91
N VAL A 184 2.34 -12.58 -7.01
CA VAL A 184 1.54 -11.35 -6.89
C VAL A 184 0.53 -11.24 -8.03
N LYS A 185 0.94 -11.56 -9.26
CA LYS A 185 0.04 -11.55 -10.42
C LYS A 185 -1.12 -12.52 -10.22
N GLU A 186 -0.84 -13.75 -9.80
CA GLU A 186 -1.86 -14.78 -9.55
C GLU A 186 -2.79 -14.39 -8.39
N ALA A 187 -2.25 -13.90 -7.28
CA ALA A 187 -3.06 -13.46 -6.13
C ALA A 187 -3.98 -12.29 -6.49
N VAL A 188 -3.48 -11.31 -7.26
CA VAL A 188 -4.26 -10.17 -7.76
C VAL A 188 -5.36 -10.64 -8.72
N GLU A 189 -5.06 -11.60 -9.58
CA GLU A 189 -6.01 -12.17 -10.55
C GLU A 189 -7.15 -12.89 -9.83
N LYS A 190 -6.82 -13.78 -8.88
CA LYS A 190 -7.79 -14.50 -8.06
C LYS A 190 -8.69 -13.56 -7.26
N GLU A 191 -8.10 -12.51 -6.69
CA GLU A 191 -8.84 -11.51 -5.92
C GLU A 191 -9.77 -10.68 -6.82
N TRP A 192 -9.31 -10.32 -8.01
CA TRP A 192 -10.11 -9.64 -9.01
C TRP A 192 -11.32 -10.47 -9.47
N GLU A 193 -11.13 -11.77 -9.75
CA GLU A 193 -12.22 -12.70 -10.08
C GLU A 193 -13.23 -12.84 -8.93
N ARG A 194 -12.71 -12.95 -7.69
CA ARG A 194 -13.53 -13.01 -6.48
C ARG A 194 -14.40 -11.76 -6.36
N LEU A 195 -13.81 -10.57 -6.44
CA LEU A 195 -14.52 -9.29 -6.28
C LEU A 195 -15.53 -9.03 -7.40
N GLY A 196 -15.22 -9.44 -8.62
CA GLY A 196 -16.17 -9.42 -9.73
C GLY A 196 -17.38 -10.32 -9.46
N SER A 197 -17.25 -11.39 -8.69
CA SER A 197 -18.30 -12.40 -8.48
C SER A 197 -19.23 -12.13 -7.27
N GLN A 198 -19.06 -11.02 -6.54
CA GLN A 198 -19.82 -10.71 -5.31
C GLN A 198 -21.14 -9.94 -5.54
N SER A 199 -21.74 -10.10 -6.73
CA SER A 199 -23.02 -9.50 -7.12
C SER A 199 -24.12 -9.75 -6.08
N GLY A 200 -24.82 -8.71 -5.65
CA GLY A 200 -25.97 -8.83 -4.75
C GLY A 200 -25.62 -9.21 -3.31
N GLN A 201 -24.34 -9.29 -2.95
CA GLN A 201 -23.86 -9.47 -1.59
C GLN A 201 -23.27 -8.17 -1.07
N ALA A 202 -22.03 -7.88 -1.47
CA ALA A 202 -21.24 -6.76 -0.99
C ALA A 202 -21.27 -5.54 -1.92
N ALA A 203 -21.63 -5.76 -3.18
CA ALA A 203 -21.65 -4.76 -4.25
C ALA A 203 -22.85 -4.98 -5.17
N SER A 204 -23.26 -3.93 -5.88
CA SER A 204 -24.30 -4.03 -6.90
C SER A 204 -23.82 -4.79 -8.13
N ASP A 205 -24.76 -5.26 -8.95
CA ASP A 205 -24.44 -5.95 -10.20
C ASP A 205 -23.62 -5.07 -11.14
N ASP A 206 -23.96 -3.78 -11.24
CA ASP A 206 -23.21 -2.80 -12.03
C ASP A 206 -21.76 -2.64 -11.52
N GLN A 207 -21.54 -2.60 -10.22
CA GLN A 207 -20.21 -2.48 -9.61
C GLN A 207 -19.34 -3.71 -9.89
N CYS A 208 -19.93 -4.90 -9.74
CA CYS A 208 -19.27 -6.16 -10.06
C CYS A 208 -18.93 -6.26 -11.55
N GLU A 209 -19.82 -5.77 -12.43
CA GLU A 209 -19.58 -5.73 -13.86
C GLU A 209 -18.45 -4.76 -14.23
N GLU A 210 -18.38 -3.58 -13.60
CA GLU A 210 -17.24 -2.67 -13.79
C GLU A 210 -15.91 -3.30 -13.38
N VAL A 211 -15.87 -4.10 -12.31
CA VAL A 211 -14.68 -4.88 -11.95
C VAL A 211 -14.32 -5.85 -13.08
N ARG A 212 -15.28 -6.63 -13.59
CA ARG A 212 -15.05 -7.60 -14.68
C ARG A 212 -14.57 -6.94 -15.98
N GLN A 213 -15.11 -5.78 -16.33
CA GLN A 213 -14.76 -5.09 -17.58
C GLN A 213 -13.49 -4.23 -17.47
N SER A 214 -12.93 -4.07 -16.26
CA SER A 214 -11.80 -3.16 -16.02
C SER A 214 -10.53 -3.47 -16.86
N LYS A 215 -10.29 -4.74 -17.21
CA LYS A 215 -9.17 -5.16 -18.07
C LYS A 215 -9.27 -4.61 -19.49
N GLU A 216 -10.48 -4.57 -20.02
CA GLU A 216 -10.75 -4.22 -21.42
C GLU A 216 -10.90 -2.71 -21.58
N LYS A 217 -11.64 -2.06 -20.66
CA LYS A 217 -11.95 -0.63 -20.72
C LYS A 217 -10.72 0.28 -20.64
N ARG A 218 -9.66 -0.12 -19.92
CA ARG A 218 -8.41 0.67 -19.74
C ARG A 218 -8.64 2.14 -19.28
N GLN A 219 -9.74 2.44 -18.60
CA GLN A 219 -10.17 3.79 -18.22
C GLN A 219 -9.42 4.40 -17.02
N SER A 220 -8.31 3.80 -16.60
CA SER A 220 -7.67 4.13 -15.31
C SER A 220 -6.39 4.97 -15.43
N GLY A 221 -6.03 5.42 -16.63
CA GLY A 221 -4.78 6.16 -16.86
C GLY A 221 -4.69 7.48 -16.09
N TRP A 222 -5.81 8.16 -15.86
CA TRP A 222 -5.85 9.44 -15.15
C TRP A 222 -5.36 9.36 -13.70
N LEU A 223 -5.55 8.23 -13.00
CA LEU A 223 -4.98 8.00 -11.66
C LEU A 223 -3.46 7.86 -11.70
N THR A 224 -2.89 7.41 -12.82
CA THR A 224 -1.42 7.27 -12.92
C THR A 224 -0.70 8.59 -13.22
N ALA A 225 -1.43 9.62 -13.64
CA ALA A 225 -0.86 10.95 -13.90
C ALA A 225 -0.27 11.56 -12.61
N THR A 226 0.81 12.32 -12.75
CA THR A 226 1.34 13.11 -11.64
C THR A 226 0.67 14.48 -11.69
N PRO A 227 0.03 14.94 -10.60
CA PRO A 227 -0.67 16.22 -10.59
C PRO A 227 0.36 17.37 -10.59
N LEU A 228 0.75 17.78 -11.80
CA LEU A 228 1.64 18.91 -12.03
C LEU A 228 0.80 20.11 -12.48
N LYS A 229 0.54 21.01 -11.53
CA LYS A 229 -0.30 22.20 -11.76
C LYS A 229 0.24 23.10 -12.87
N GLU A 230 1.57 23.25 -12.94
CA GLU A 230 2.26 24.04 -13.97
C GLU A 230 2.02 23.54 -15.40
N HIS A 231 1.68 22.26 -15.55
CA HIS A 231 1.42 21.62 -16.84
C HIS A 231 -0.07 21.29 -17.04
N GLY A 232 -0.95 21.76 -16.16
CA GLY A 232 -2.39 21.48 -16.22
C GLY A 232 -2.74 19.99 -16.09
N MET A 233 -1.88 19.19 -15.45
CA MET A 233 -2.09 17.74 -15.27
C MET A 233 -2.87 17.41 -14.00
N ASN A 234 -3.31 18.42 -13.25
CA ASN A 234 -4.10 18.25 -12.04
C ASN A 234 -5.60 18.33 -12.37
N LEU A 235 -6.34 17.27 -12.03
CA LEU A 235 -7.79 17.32 -11.92
C LEU A 235 -8.20 18.25 -10.78
N SER A 236 -9.24 19.06 -11.00
CA SER A 236 -9.89 19.78 -9.92
C SER A 236 -10.48 18.82 -8.89
N PRO A 237 -10.75 19.29 -7.66
CA PRO A 237 -11.31 18.44 -6.62
C PRO A 237 -12.65 17.79 -7.01
N ASP A 238 -13.48 18.50 -7.79
CA ASP A 238 -14.77 17.98 -8.24
C ASP A 238 -14.60 16.97 -9.36
N GLU A 239 -13.78 17.26 -10.39
CA GLU A 239 -13.48 16.32 -11.48
C GLU A 239 -12.91 15.00 -10.95
N PHE A 240 -11.95 15.07 -10.02
CA PHE A 240 -11.35 13.89 -9.42
C PHE A 240 -12.42 13.06 -8.70
N ARG A 241 -13.26 13.70 -7.88
CA ARG A 241 -14.25 12.97 -7.08
C ARG A 241 -15.41 12.46 -7.93
N ASP A 242 -15.83 13.18 -8.97
CA ASP A 242 -16.80 12.69 -9.93
C ASP A 242 -16.27 11.46 -10.66
N ALA A 243 -15.01 11.49 -11.11
CA ALA A 243 -14.37 10.33 -11.72
C ALA A 243 -14.30 9.14 -10.75
N MET A 244 -14.00 9.38 -9.46
CA MET A 244 -14.03 8.34 -8.42
C MET A 244 -15.44 7.79 -8.17
N THR A 245 -16.46 8.65 -8.09
CA THR A 245 -17.85 8.25 -7.89
C THR A 245 -18.36 7.43 -9.08
N ILE A 246 -18.13 7.88 -10.32
CA ILE A 246 -18.49 7.12 -11.53
C ILE A 246 -17.81 5.75 -11.53
N ARG A 247 -16.53 5.71 -11.11
CA ARG A 247 -15.73 4.48 -11.08
C ARG A 247 -16.21 3.44 -10.07
N TYR A 248 -16.64 3.86 -8.88
CA TYR A 248 -16.91 2.92 -7.77
C TYR A 248 -18.37 2.86 -7.32
N GLN A 249 -19.14 3.93 -7.51
CA GLN A 249 -20.51 4.08 -7.02
C GLN A 249 -21.54 4.00 -8.16
N GLY A 250 -21.09 3.86 -9.42
CA GLY A 250 -21.96 3.85 -10.59
C GLY A 250 -22.45 5.25 -10.94
N ARG A 251 -23.64 5.34 -11.57
CA ARG A 251 -24.22 6.63 -11.95
C ARG A 251 -24.40 7.53 -10.73
N VAL A 252 -23.90 8.76 -10.85
CA VAL A 252 -24.06 9.81 -9.83
C VAL A 252 -25.56 9.95 -9.54
N GLY A 253 -25.96 9.71 -8.29
CA GLY A 253 -27.32 9.96 -7.81
C GLY A 253 -27.63 11.45 -7.98
N GLY A 254 -28.21 11.81 -9.12
CA GLY A 254 -28.26 13.19 -9.61
C GLY A 254 -28.31 13.31 -11.13
N GLU A 255 -28.07 12.22 -11.87
CA GLU A 255 -28.49 12.15 -13.27
C GLU A 255 -30.03 12.22 -13.28
N LYS A 256 -30.56 13.43 -13.48
CA LYS A 256 -31.98 13.63 -13.70
C LYS A 256 -32.35 12.63 -14.80
N SER A 257 -33.36 11.80 -14.56
CA SER A 257 -33.97 10.90 -15.57
C SER A 257 -34.60 11.64 -16.75
N ARG A 258 -34.27 12.93 -16.89
CA ARG A 258 -34.69 13.90 -17.88
C ARG A 258 -33.56 14.89 -18.09
N CYS A 259 -33.09 14.95 -19.33
CA CYS A 259 -32.32 16.06 -19.87
C CYS A 259 -33.09 17.38 -19.66
N GLU A 260 -32.54 18.33 -18.89
CA GLU A 260 -33.19 19.63 -18.61
C GLU A 260 -33.39 20.48 -19.86
N GLY A 261 -32.58 20.27 -20.90
CA GLY A 261 -32.71 20.97 -22.17
C GLY A 261 -33.74 20.37 -23.13
N CYS A 262 -34.15 19.11 -22.93
CA CYS A 262 -34.94 18.39 -23.93
C CYS A 262 -36.14 17.60 -23.38
N GLY A 263 -36.29 17.47 -22.05
CA GLY A 263 -37.47 16.88 -21.39
C GLY A 263 -37.76 15.41 -21.73
N GLY A 264 -36.92 14.76 -22.55
CA GLY A 264 -37.00 13.36 -22.92
C GLY A 264 -36.46 12.46 -21.81
N ARG A 265 -37.10 11.29 -21.68
CA ARG A 265 -36.59 10.16 -20.89
C ARG A 265 -35.48 9.46 -21.67
#